data_AF-A0A383CQ35-F1
#
_entry.id   AF-A0A383CQ35-F1
#
_cell.length_a   1.000
_cell.length_b   1.000
_cell.length_c   1.000
_cell.angle_alpha   90.00
_cell.angle_beta   90.00
_cell.angle_gamma   90.00
#
_symmetry.space_group_name_H-M   'P 1'
#
loop_
_entity.id
_entity.type
_entity.pdbx_description
1 polymer ?
#
loop_
_entity_poly.entity_id
_entity_poly.type
_entity_poly.pdbx_seq_one_letter_code
_entity_poly.pdbx_strand_id
1 'polypeptide(L)' 'MFDNVSQKLIDSKKIVFVTGAGISQESGIPTFRGKDGHWRKHDPMKLATIDAFFDNPK' A
#
# COMPACT_ATOMS: atom_id res chain seq x y z
N MET A 1 -2.61 -26.63 -4.67
CA MET A 1 -1.50 -25.75 -4.19
C MET A 1 -1.96 -24.81 -3.07
N PHE A 2 -3.17 -24.27 -3.13
CA PHE A 2 -3.70 -23.37 -2.09
C PHE A 2 -4.69 -24.03 -1.13
N ASP A 3 -4.87 -25.35 -1.22
CA ASP A 3 -5.95 -26.08 -0.54
C ASP A 3 -5.95 -25.89 0.99
N ASN A 4 -4.75 -25.83 1.60
CA ASN A 4 -4.61 -25.53 3.04
C ASN A 4 -5.05 -24.10 3.41
N VAL A 5 -4.75 -23.12 2.54
CA VAL A 5 -5.11 -21.71 2.77
C VAL A 5 -6.60 -21.53 2.56
N SER A 6 -7.16 -22.09 1.49
CA SER A 6 -8.60 -22.06 1.20
C SER A 6 -9.40 -22.66 2.34
N GLN A 7 -8.98 -23.81 2.87
CA GLN A 7 -9.68 -24.45 4.00
C GLN A 7 -9.66 -23.55 5.25
N LYS A 8 -8.51 -22.96 5.59
CA LYS A 8 -8.39 -22.03 6.73
C LYS A 8 -9.23 -20.77 6.58
N LEU A 9 -9.42 -20.29 5.35
CA LEU A 9 -10.32 -19.17 5.05
C LEU A 9 -11.79 -19.59 5.25
N ILE A 10 -12.18 -20.77 4.76
CA ILE A 10 -13.55 -21.29 4.92
C ILE A 10 -13.90 -21.51 6.40
N ASP A 11 -12.99 -22.08 7.17
CA ASP A 11 -13.23 -22.44 8.58
C ASP A 11 -13.20 -21.23 9.54
N SER A 12 -12.66 -20.10 9.10
CA SER A 12 -12.53 -18.91 9.94
C SER A 12 -13.87 -18.21 10.15
N LYS A 13 -14.31 -18.10 11.40
CA LYS A 13 -15.57 -17.42 11.78
C LYS A 13 -15.55 -15.91 11.52
N LYS A 14 -14.37 -15.29 11.56
CA LYS A 14 -14.14 -13.86 11.30
C LYS A 14 -12.76 -13.68 10.67
N ILE A 15 -12.70 -12.95 9.55
CA ILE A 15 -11.47 -12.73 8.79
C ILE A 15 -11.34 -11.24 8.51
N VAL A 16 -10.12 -10.73 8.60
CA VAL A 16 -9.76 -9.37 8.20
C VAL A 16 -8.58 -9.46 7.25
N PHE A 17 -8.65 -8.72 6.13
CA PHE A 17 -7.54 -8.55 5.22
C PHE A 17 -7.00 -7.13 5.37
N VAL A 18 -5.70 -7.03 5.63
CA VAL A 18 -4.97 -5.76 5.63
C VAL A 18 -4.18 -5.72 4.33
N THR A 19 -4.40 -4.67 3.55
CA THR A 19 -3.77 -4.49 2.24
C THR A 19 -2.84 -3.28 2.27
N GLY A 20 -1.90 -3.24 1.33
CA GLY A 20 -1.07 -2.07 1.08
C GLY A 20 -1.24 -1.58 -0.35
N ALA A 21 -0.53 -0.51 -0.72
CA ALA A 21 -0.61 0.09 -2.05
C ALA A 21 -0.40 -0.90 -3.21
N GLY A 22 0.30 -2.01 -2.98
CA GLY A 22 0.52 -3.07 -3.97
C GLY A 22 -0.78 -3.64 -4.56
N ILE A 23 -1.88 -3.68 -3.80
CA ILE A 23 -3.15 -4.19 -4.30
C ILE A 23 -3.73 -3.32 -5.43
N SER A 24 -3.35 -2.04 -5.50
CA SER A 24 -3.82 -1.09 -6.51
C SER A 24 -2.90 -0.97 -7.73
N GLN A 25 -1.74 -1.65 -7.72
CA GLN A 25 -0.75 -1.54 -8.80
C GLN A 25 -1.33 -1.99 -10.14
N GLU A 26 -2.09 -3.09 -10.14
CA GLU A 26 -2.73 -3.63 -11.34
C GLU A 26 -3.87 -2.75 -11.86
N SER A 27 -4.37 -1.83 -11.03
CA SER A 27 -5.32 -0.78 -11.43
C SER A 27 -4.63 0.47 -12.00
N GLY A 28 -3.30 0.45 -12.17
CA GLY A 28 -2.53 1.58 -12.68
C GLY A 28 -2.16 2.64 -11.65
N ILE A 29 -2.41 2.40 -10.35
CA ILE A 29 -1.99 3.30 -9.26
C ILE A 29 -0.60 2.87 -8.79
N PRO A 30 0.45 3.70 -8.95
CA PRO A 30 1.79 3.30 -8.54
C PRO A 30 1.90 3.10 -7.03
N THR A 31 2.80 2.21 -6.64
CA THR A 31 3.09 1.95 -5.23
C THR A 31 3.99 3.03 -4.64
N PHE A 32 4.09 3.09 -3.31
CA PHE A 32 5.02 4.00 -2.65
C PHE A 32 6.50 3.56 -2.78
N ARG A 33 6.74 2.24 -2.74
CA ARG A 33 8.07 1.60 -2.83
C ARG A 33 8.04 0.54 -3.93
N GLY A 34 9.18 0.03 -4.38
CA GLY A 34 9.23 -0.92 -5.50
C GLY A 34 9.67 -0.21 -6.78
N LYS A 35 9.96 -0.97 -7.87
CA LYS A 35 10.76 -0.50 -9.04
C LYS A 35 10.35 0.90 -9.50
N ASP A 36 9.05 1.11 -9.61
CA ASP A 36 8.45 2.36 -10.09
C ASP A 36 7.82 3.20 -8.96
N GLY A 37 8.21 2.95 -7.71
CA GLY A 37 7.57 3.52 -6.53
C GLY A 37 7.81 5.03 -6.35
N HIS A 38 6.79 5.73 -5.87
CA HIS A 38 6.81 7.18 -5.69
C HIS A 38 8.00 7.69 -4.86
N TRP A 39 8.39 6.98 -3.79
CA TRP A 39 9.48 7.39 -2.90
C TRP A 39 10.89 7.20 -3.45
N ARG A 40 11.05 6.62 -4.66
CA ARG A 40 12.32 6.72 -5.37
C ARG A 40 12.46 8.03 -6.13
N LYS A 41 11.33 8.65 -6.52
CA LYS A 41 11.27 9.85 -7.35
C LYS A 41 11.02 11.11 -6.52
N HIS A 42 10.40 10.97 -5.36
CA HIS A 42 10.04 12.07 -4.47
C HIS A 42 10.50 11.77 -3.04
N ASP A 43 10.91 12.81 -2.32
CA ASP A 43 11.28 12.69 -0.92
C ASP A 43 10.01 12.67 -0.04
N PRO A 44 9.72 11.57 0.68
CA PRO A 44 8.55 11.50 1.55
C PRO A 44 8.57 12.55 2.66
N MET A 45 9.75 12.95 3.15
CA MET A 45 9.83 13.94 4.24
C MET A 45 9.38 15.33 3.80
N LYS A 46 9.46 15.61 2.50
CA LYS A 46 9.01 16.88 1.89
C LYS A 46 7.57 16.84 1.39
N LEU A 47 6.88 15.70 1.44
CA LEU A 47 5.54 15.57 0.84
C LEU A 47 4.49 14.94 1.77
N ALA A 48 4.90 14.06 2.68
CA ALA A 48 3.99 13.24 3.50
C ALA A 48 4.17 13.49 5.00
N THR A 49 4.50 14.73 5.37
CA THR A 49 4.56 15.18 6.76
C THR A 49 3.68 16.41 6.95
N ILE A 50 3.22 16.63 8.18
CA ILE A 50 2.41 17.80 8.51
C ILE A 50 3.19 19.10 8.31
N ASP A 51 4.48 19.10 8.67
CA ASP A 51 5.37 20.24 8.52
C ASP A 51 5.56 20.61 7.04
N ALA A 52 5.77 19.61 6.17
CA ALA A 52 5.90 19.85 4.74
C ALA A 52 4.62 20.45 4.11
N PHE A 53 3.44 20.01 4.57
CA PHE A 53 2.19 20.60 4.12
C PHE A 53 2.06 22.06 4.55
N PHE A 54 2.47 22.42 5.76
CA PHE A 54 2.45 23.80 6.22
C PHE A 54 3.51 24.68 5.52
N ASP A 55 4.67 24.12 5.20
CA ASP A 55 5.74 24.82 4.48
C ASP A 55 5.34 25.12 3.03
N ASN A 56 4.78 24.12 2.32
CA ASN A 56 4.27 24.30 0.97
C ASN A 56 2.98 23.49 0.68
N PRO A 57 1.79 24.10 0.86
CA PRO A 57 0.50 23.40 0.68
C PRO A 57 0.02 23.33 -0.78
N LYS A 58 0.70 23.99 -1.73
CA LYS A 58 0.34 24.02 -3.17
C LYS A 58 1.33 23.21 -3.99
#